data_AF-A0A662LRK9-F1
#
_entry.id   AF-A0A662LRK9-F1
#
_cell.length_a   1.000
_cell.length_b   1.000
_cell.length_c   1.000
_cell.angle_alpha   90.00
_cell.angle_beta   90.00
_cell.angle_gamma   90.00
#
_symmetry.space_group_name_H-M   'P 1'
#
loop_
_entity.id
_entity.type
_entity.pdbx_description
1 polymer ?
#
loop_
_entity_poly.entity_id
_entity_poly.type
_entity_poly.pdbx_seq_one_letter_code
_entity_poly.pdbx_strand_id
1 'polypeptide(L)'
;MVVYHSKINVESKGENDIIDITNKIQESINSSNLTNGICCVFVPGSTGTISTIEYEPGLKEDFPKALDKIAPKNQNYAHHEKWHDDNGR
;
A
#
# COMPACT_ATOMS: atom_id res chain seq x y z
N MET A 1 -13.10 -20.91 -16.46
CA MET A 1 -12.56 -19.66 -15.88
C MET A 1 -11.22 -19.99 -15.26
N VAL A 2 -10.14 -19.34 -15.68
CA VAL A 2 -8.80 -19.58 -15.13
C VAL A 2 -8.55 -18.54 -14.04
N VAL A 3 -7.97 -18.96 -12.92
CA VAL A 3 -7.58 -18.07 -11.82
C VAL A 3 -6.11 -18.36 -11.52
N TYR A 4 -5.31 -17.29 -11.42
CA TYR A 4 -3.90 -17.34 -11.08
C TYR A 4 -3.68 -16.54 -9.79
N HIS A 5 -2.94 -17.11 -8.85
CA HIS A 5 -2.58 -16.46 -7.59
C HIS A 5 -1.07 -16.46 -7.42
N SER A 6 -0.53 -15.33 -6.99
CA SER A 6 0.86 -15.17 -6.60
C SER A 6 0.95 -14.35 -5.32
N LYS A 7 2.15 -14.28 -4.75
CA LYS A 7 2.46 -13.43 -3.60
C LYS A 7 3.67 -12.59 -3.92
N ILE A 8 3.62 -11.32 -3.54
CA ILE A 8 4.74 -10.39 -3.64
C ILE A 8 5.11 -10.00 -2.21
N ASN A 9 6.37 -10.22 -1.84
CA ASN A 9 6.90 -9.74 -0.56
C ASN A 9 7.49 -8.34 -0.75
N VAL A 10 7.17 -7.44 0.18
CA VAL A 10 7.62 -6.06 0.19
C VAL A 10 8.12 -5.74 1.60
N GLU A 11 9.31 -5.19 1.69
CA GLU A 11 9.89 -4.70 2.95
C GLU A 11 9.83 -3.17 2.94
N SER A 12 9.17 -2.59 3.95
CA SER A 12 9.09 -1.13 4.11
C SER A 12 10.08 -0.63 5.15
N LYS A 13 10.55 0.60 4.98
CA LYS A 13 11.32 1.34 5.99
C LYS A 13 10.45 1.91 7.11
N GLY A 14 9.14 1.68 7.06
CA GLY A 14 8.17 2.09 8.06
C GLY A 14 7.08 2.97 7.47
N GLU A 15 6.54 3.82 8.32
CA GLU A 15 5.42 4.70 8.01
C GLU A 15 5.71 5.63 6.82
N ASN A 16 4.71 5.78 5.94
CA ASN A 16 4.75 6.59 4.72
C ASN A 16 5.79 6.15 3.67
N ASP A 17 6.38 4.94 3.79
CA ASP A 17 7.24 4.42 2.74
C ASP A 17 6.41 4.02 1.51
N ILE A 18 6.62 4.73 0.40
CA ILE A 18 5.92 4.48 -0.87
C ILE A 18 6.84 3.64 -1.75
N ILE A 19 6.39 2.43 -2.06
CA ILE A 19 7.16 1.42 -2.79
C ILE A 19 6.43 1.10 -4.09
N ASP A 20 7.09 1.37 -5.22
CA ASP A 20 6.59 0.97 -6.53
C ASP A 20 6.71 -0.56 -6.70
N ILE A 21 5.56 -1.21 -6.87
CA ILE A 21 5.45 -2.66 -7.11
C ILE A 21 4.96 -2.99 -8.53
N THR A 22 4.91 -2.00 -9.43
CA THR A 22 4.37 -2.15 -10.79
C THR A 22 5.07 -3.28 -11.55
N ASN A 23 6.41 -3.31 -11.55
CA ASN A 23 7.18 -4.35 -12.23
C ASN A 23 6.94 -5.75 -11.62
N LYS A 24 6.81 -5.85 -10.29
CA LYS A 24 6.53 -7.12 -9.61
C LYS A 24 5.14 -7.65 -9.96
N ILE A 25 4.14 -6.76 -10.08
CA ILE A 25 2.80 -7.12 -10.55
C ILE A 25 2.86 -7.57 -12.00
N GLN A 26 3.58 -6.85 -12.86
CA GLN A 26 3.72 -7.20 -14.27
C GLN A 26 4.39 -8.56 -14.49
N GLU A 27 5.43 -8.87 -13.71
CA GLU A 27 6.08 -10.20 -13.69
C GLU A 27 5.08 -11.31 -13.32
N SER A 28 4.22 -11.06 -12.33
CA SER A 28 3.15 -11.99 -11.95
C SER A 28 2.11 -12.17 -13.05
N ILE A 29 1.72 -11.09 -13.74
CA ILE A 29 0.77 -11.15 -14.86
C ILE A 29 1.38 -11.95 -16.02
N ASN A 30 2.63 -11.67 -16.40
CA ASN A 30 3.33 -12.38 -17.46
C ASN A 30 3.41 -13.89 -17.14
N SER A 31 3.68 -14.24 -15.88
CA SER A 31 3.76 -15.63 -15.41
C SER A 31 2.42 -16.37 -15.46
N SER A 32 1.29 -15.65 -15.48
CA SER A 32 -0.04 -16.25 -15.55
C SER A 32 -0.41 -16.78 -16.94
N ASN A 33 0.28 -16.32 -18.00
CA ASN A 33 -0.05 -16.54 -19.41
C ASN A 33 -1.50 -16.13 -19.81
N LEU A 34 -2.18 -15.33 -18.98
CA LEU A 34 -3.50 -14.78 -19.29
C LEU A 34 -3.37 -13.55 -20.19
N THR A 35 -4.21 -13.47 -21.21
CA THR A 35 -4.21 -12.33 -22.15
C THR A 35 -5.29 -11.30 -21.86
N ASN A 36 -6.37 -11.69 -21.15
CA ASN A 36 -7.50 -10.82 -20.83
C ASN A 36 -8.10 -11.22 -19.48
N GLY A 37 -8.46 -10.24 -18.65
CA GLY A 37 -9.06 -10.47 -17.34
C GLY A 37 -8.94 -9.28 -16.40
N ILE A 38 -9.05 -9.56 -15.10
CA ILE A 38 -8.91 -8.58 -14.01
C ILE A 38 -7.70 -8.98 -13.16
N CYS A 39 -6.80 -8.03 -12.91
CA CYS A 39 -5.75 -8.19 -11.90
C CYS A 39 -6.25 -7.57 -10.58
N CYS A 40 -6.42 -8.40 -9.56
CA CYS A 40 -6.76 -7.94 -8.21
C CYS A 40 -5.51 -7.95 -7.34
N VAL A 41 -5.08 -6.78 -6.86
CA VAL A 41 -3.95 -6.62 -5.95
C VAL A 41 -4.51 -6.32 -4.57
N PHE A 42 -4.10 -7.12 -3.58
CA PHE A 42 -4.61 -7.03 -2.22
C PHE A 42 -3.45 -7.07 -1.23
N VAL A 43 -3.44 -6.12 -0.29
CA VAL A 43 -2.54 -6.12 0.86
C VAL A 43 -3.28 -6.65 2.08
N PRO A 44 -2.84 -7.76 2.70
CA PRO A 44 -3.43 -8.24 3.94
C PRO A 44 -3.02 -7.34 5.11
N GLY A 45 -4.00 -6.81 5.85
CA GLY A 45 -3.78 -5.97 7.03
C GLY A 45 -4.56 -4.66 6.98
N SER A 46 -4.44 -3.84 8.03
CA SER A 46 -5.15 -2.55 8.16
C SER A 46 -4.24 -1.32 8.07
N THR A 47 -2.93 -1.50 8.09
CA THR A 47 -1.92 -0.42 8.19
C THR A 47 -1.08 -0.24 6.92
N GLY A 48 -1.42 -0.97 5.85
CA GLY A 48 -0.85 -0.82 4.51
C GLY A 48 -1.96 -0.63 3.49
N THR A 49 -1.64 0.00 2.35
CA THR A 49 -2.61 0.23 1.28
C THR A 49 -2.00 -0.02 -0.11
N ILE A 50 -2.86 -0.27 -1.09
CA ILE A 50 -2.52 -0.32 -2.51
C ILE A 50 -3.16 0.89 -3.17
N SER A 51 -2.36 1.64 -3.93
CA SER A 51 -2.85 2.79 -4.69
C SER A 51 -2.14 2.86 -6.04
N THR A 52 -2.68 3.68 -6.93
CA THR A 52 -2.06 4.04 -8.20
C THR A 52 -1.82 5.55 -8.19
N ILE A 53 -0.56 5.95 -8.33
CA ILE A 53 -0.14 7.34 -8.39
C ILE A 53 1.15 7.41 -9.23
N GLU A 54 1.46 8.57 -9.79
CA GLU A 54 2.75 8.80 -10.40
C GLU A 54 3.87 8.65 -9.36
N TYR A 55 4.89 7.84 -9.69
CA TYR A 55 5.99 7.53 -8.79
C TYR A 55 7.20 8.39 -9.12
N GLU A 56 7.25 9.59 -8.53
CA GLU A 56 8.32 10.56 -8.72
C GLU A 56 8.71 11.23 -7.37
N PRO A 57 9.94 11.77 -7.25
CA PRO A 57 10.45 12.30 -5.98
C PRO A 57 9.54 13.30 -5.24
N GLY A 58 8.92 14.26 -5.94
CA GLY A 58 8.04 15.28 -5.36
C GLY A 58 6.77 14.68 -4.74
N LEU A 59 6.04 13.84 -5.47
CA LEU A 59 4.85 13.15 -4.97
C LEU A 59 5.16 12.19 -3.83
N LYS A 60 6.37 11.60 -3.80
CA LYS A 60 6.82 10.83 -2.64
C LYS A 60 6.92 11.68 -1.37
N GLU A 61 7.17 12.99 -1.50
CA GLU A 61 7.15 13.91 -0.37
C GLU A 61 5.75 14.49 -0.10
N ASP A 62 4.99 14.81 -1.13
CA ASP A 62 3.73 15.53 -1.00
C ASP A 62 2.56 14.64 -0.57
N PHE A 63 2.54 13.39 -1.01
CA PHE A 63 1.48 12.44 -0.65
C PHE A 63 1.46 12.17 0.87
N PRO A 64 2.59 11.87 1.55
CA PRO A 64 2.63 11.78 3.00
C PRO A 64 2.17 13.05 3.73
N LYS A 65 2.53 14.24 3.23
CA LYS A 65 2.09 15.53 3.80
C LYS A 65 0.58 15.71 3.67
N ALA A 66 -0.02 15.26 2.57
CA ALA A 66 -1.47 15.30 2.38
C ALA A 66 -2.19 14.35 3.35
N LEU A 67 -1.68 13.12 3.52
CA LEU A 67 -2.22 12.17 4.49
C LEU A 67 -2.15 12.71 5.92
N ASP A 68 -1.06 13.37 6.30
CA ASP A 68 -0.89 13.95 7.63
C ASP A 68 -1.88 15.11 7.90
N LYS A 69 -2.39 15.79 6.87
CA LYS A 69 -3.46 16.78 7.04
C LYS A 69 -4.83 16.14 7.27
N ILE A 70 -5.06 14.94 6.73
CA ILE A 70 -6.34 14.23 6.82
C ILE A 70 -6.43 13.40 8.10
N ALA A 71 -5.33 12.70 8.43
CA ALA A 71 -5.16 11.85 9.61
C ALA A 71 -3.82 12.22 10.30
N PRO A 72 -3.81 13.32 11.08
CA PRO A 72 -2.62 13.87 11.72
C PRO A 72 -2.16 13.02 12.91
N LYS A 73 -0.84 12.81 13.04
CA LYS A 73 -0.28 11.96 14.10
C LYS A 73 -0.51 12.47 15.52
N ASN A 74 -0.55 13.78 15.69
CA ASN A 74 -0.57 14.41 17.02
C ASN A 74 -2.01 14.67 17.50
N GLN A 75 -2.90 13.71 17.31
CA GLN A 75 -4.25 13.75 17.86
C GLN A 75 -4.48 12.61 18.86
N ASN A 76 -5.44 12.81 19.75
CA ASN A 76 -5.86 11.79 20.70
C ASN A 76 -6.83 10.84 20.00
N TYR A 77 -6.32 9.71 19.52
CA TYR A 77 -7.14 8.65 18.95
C TYR A 77 -7.60 7.67 20.02
N ALA A 78 -8.90 7.41 20.07
CA ALA A 78 -9.47 6.40 20.96
C ALA A 78 -8.88 4.99 20.73
N HIS A 79 -8.35 4.71 19.54
CA HIS A 79 -7.62 3.47 19.27
C HIS A 79 -6.38 3.34 20.16
N HIS A 80 -5.56 4.40 20.23
CA HIS A 80 -4.39 4.43 21.10
C HIS A 80 -4.78 4.32 22.58
N GLU A 81 -5.83 5.02 23.02
CA GLU A 81 -6.31 4.94 24.41
C GLU A 81 -6.76 3.53 24.80
N LYS A 82 -7.35 2.79 23.87
CA LYS A 82 -7.89 1.46 24.12
C LYS A 82 -6.83 0.36 24.07
N TRP A 83 -5.88 0.46 23.14
CA TRP A 83 -4.95 -0.62 22.83
C TRP A 83 -3.50 -0.30 23.16
N HIS A 84 -3.19 0.96 23.49
CA HIS A 84 -1.83 1.47 23.64
C HIS A 84 -0.96 1.14 22.41
N ASP A 85 -1.59 1.21 21.24
CA ASP A 85 -1.00 0.99 19.91
C ASP A 85 -1.06 2.31 19.12
N ASP A 86 0.08 2.72 18.56
CA ASP A 86 0.26 3.98 17.85
C ASP A 86 -0.09 3.90 16.35
N ASN A 87 -0.68 2.79 15.90
CA ASN A 87 -1.09 2.62 14.50
C ASN A 87 -2.52 3.10 14.19
N GLY A 88 -3.26 3.59 15.20
CA GLY A 88 -4.57 4.22 15.01
C GLY A 88 -4.51 5.71 14.64
N ARG A 89 -3.27 6.20 14.47
CA ARG A 89 -2.82 7.53 14.07
C ARG A 89 -3.68 8.24 13.03
#